data_AF-A0A0G1IRK7-F1
#
_entry.id   AF-A0A0G1IRK7-F1
#
_cell.length_a   1.000
_cell.length_b   1.000
_cell.length_c   1.000
_cell.angle_alpha   90.00
_cell.angle_beta   90.00
_cell.angle_gamma   90.00
#
_symmetry.space_group_name_H-M   'P 1'
#
loop_
_entity.id
_entity.type
_entity.pdbx_description
1 polymer ?
#
loop_
_entity_poly.entity_id
_entity_poly.type
_entity_poly.pdbx_seq_one_letter_code
_entity_poly.pdbx_strand_id
1 'polypeptide(L)'
;MNNKSILLSAVVITKNEETRIAKCLESLGFCDEIIIVDNGSTDKTTDIAKRYNTSIERFTETDFSALRNFGKDKSKGIWILYVDADEIITKDLEKEIFQTIDPHPQSDNVNGYYLRRQNYYLGYKWPVQDKMQRLFVKDKLIRWKGKLHETAIIDGKMGVLTNPLIHNTHRTLEEMVAKTNEWSDFEAQLRFNAHHANIAWWRLIRVMMTGFFQSFMREGGWRMGTVGWIESLYQAFSMFITYAKLWELQRDEHVKKNT
;
A
#
# COMPACT_ATOMS: atom_id res chain seq x y z
N MET A 1 32.52 17.53 -14.20
CA MET A 1 31.83 16.69 -13.19
C MET A 1 30.88 15.79 -13.97
N ASN A 2 31.15 14.49 -14.06
CA ASN A 2 30.25 13.55 -14.73
C ASN A 2 28.94 13.54 -13.95
N ASN A 3 27.90 14.18 -14.49
CA ASN A 3 26.57 14.20 -13.90
C ASN A 3 25.98 12.80 -14.11
N LYS A 4 26.28 11.87 -13.19
CA LYS A 4 25.77 10.50 -13.24
C LYS A 4 24.24 10.61 -13.19
N SER A 5 23.57 10.19 -14.25
CA SER A 5 22.11 10.13 -14.29
C SER A 5 21.62 9.22 -13.16
N ILE A 6 20.64 9.71 -12.38
CA ILE A 6 19.96 8.91 -11.35
C ILE A 6 19.23 7.79 -12.09
N LEU A 7 19.62 6.54 -11.83
CA LEU A 7 19.02 5.40 -12.52
C LEU A 7 17.71 5.02 -11.85
N LEU A 8 17.72 4.92 -10.51
CA LEU A 8 16.58 4.44 -9.73
C LEU A 8 16.24 5.40 -8.58
N SER A 9 15.02 5.94 -8.60
CA SER A 9 14.43 6.66 -7.48
C SER A 9 13.45 5.75 -6.72
N ALA A 10 13.61 5.65 -5.41
CA ALA A 10 12.57 5.10 -4.54
C ALA A 10 11.61 6.21 -4.10
N VAL A 11 10.32 5.92 -4.08
CA VAL A 11 9.27 6.78 -3.51
C VAL A 11 8.64 6.04 -2.34
N VAL A 12 8.73 6.65 -1.15
CA VAL A 12 8.16 6.13 0.08
C VAL A 12 7.08 7.10 0.58
N ILE A 13 5.83 6.65 0.62
CA ILE A 13 4.75 7.40 1.27
C ILE A 13 4.70 6.95 2.73
N THR A 14 4.62 7.91 3.64
CA THR A 14 4.64 7.62 5.08
C THR A 14 3.72 8.53 5.87
N LYS A 15 3.21 8.01 7.00
CA LYS A 15 2.49 8.76 8.03
C LYS A 15 2.57 7.97 9.33
N ASN A 16 3.28 8.50 10.32
CA ASN A 16 3.40 7.90 11.65
C ASN A 16 3.96 6.45 11.65
N GLU A 17 5.12 6.26 11.04
CA GLU A 17 5.80 4.98 10.86
C GLU A 17 7.15 4.92 11.59
N GLU A 18 7.27 5.58 12.76
CA GLU A 18 8.55 5.66 13.49
C GLU A 18 9.16 4.30 13.85
N THR A 19 8.34 3.26 13.95
CA THR A 19 8.78 1.90 14.30
C THR A 19 9.23 1.07 13.09
N ARG A 20 8.93 1.52 11.86
CA ARG A 20 9.10 0.75 10.62
C ARG A 20 10.01 1.45 9.59
N ILE A 21 9.92 2.78 9.49
CA ILE A 21 10.57 3.58 8.45
C ILE A 21 12.09 3.33 8.33
N ALA A 22 12.80 3.15 9.45
CA ALA A 22 14.24 2.89 9.43
C ALA A 22 14.59 1.63 8.61
N LYS A 23 13.89 0.52 8.84
CA LYS A 23 14.15 -0.75 8.13
C LYS A 23 13.77 -0.67 6.65
N CYS A 24 12.69 0.06 6.34
CA CYS A 24 12.31 0.36 4.95
C CYS A 24 13.45 1.10 4.24
N LEU A 25 13.92 2.22 4.82
CA LEU A 25 14.98 3.05 4.22
C LEU A 25 16.33 2.31 4.10
N GLU A 26 16.69 1.49 5.10
CA GLU A 26 17.88 0.62 5.02
C GLU A 26 17.80 -0.35 3.83
N SER A 27 16.62 -0.92 3.59
CA SER A 27 16.42 -1.84 2.46
C SER A 27 16.47 -1.16 1.10
N LEU A 28 16.33 0.17 1.06
CA LEU A 28 16.37 0.99 -0.14
C LEU A 28 17.74 1.63 -0.41
N GLY A 29 18.76 1.34 0.41
CA GLY A 29 20.10 1.92 0.27
C GLY A 29 20.82 1.65 -1.06
N PHE A 30 20.25 0.78 -1.90
CA PHE A 30 20.73 0.51 -3.25
C PHE A 30 20.17 1.46 -4.33
N CYS A 31 19.16 2.27 -3.99
CA CYS A 31 18.60 3.28 -4.89
C CYS A 31 19.51 4.52 -4.91
N ASP A 32 19.62 5.18 -6.08
CA ASP A 32 20.42 6.41 -6.22
C ASP A 32 19.75 7.61 -5.52
N GLU A 33 18.43 7.59 -5.42
CA GLU A 33 17.60 8.64 -4.81
C GLU A 33 16.46 8.01 -4.01
N ILE A 34 16.14 8.57 -2.85
CA ILE A 34 14.97 8.19 -2.05
C ILE A 34 14.17 9.45 -1.74
N ILE A 35 12.93 9.49 -2.22
CA ILE A 35 11.94 10.53 -1.98
C ILE A 35 10.95 10.03 -0.93
N ILE A 36 10.83 10.74 0.18
CA ILE A 36 9.84 10.48 1.22
C ILE A 36 8.72 11.50 1.06
N VAL A 37 7.51 11.03 0.81
CA VAL A 37 6.29 11.82 0.82
C VAL A 37 5.64 11.67 2.19
N ASP A 38 5.86 12.65 3.06
CA ASP A 38 5.29 12.66 4.42
C ASP A 38 3.87 13.22 4.41
N ASN A 39 2.89 12.36 4.69
CA ASN A 39 1.47 12.69 4.76
C ASN A 39 1.06 13.20 6.16
N GLY A 40 1.91 14.05 6.74
CA GLY A 40 1.65 14.73 8.01
C GLY A 40 1.95 13.89 9.25
N SER A 41 3.12 13.24 9.31
CA SER A 41 3.55 12.55 10.53
C SER A 41 3.68 13.52 11.71
N THR A 42 3.25 13.07 12.88
CA THR A 42 3.34 13.77 14.17
C THR A 42 4.25 13.06 15.17
N ASP A 43 4.70 11.85 14.84
CA ASP A 43 5.66 11.06 15.61
C ASP A 43 7.11 11.33 15.13
N LYS A 44 8.07 10.47 15.49
CA LYS A 44 9.49 10.64 15.12
C LYS A 44 9.82 10.18 13.70
N THR A 45 8.85 9.86 12.85
CA THR A 45 9.08 9.32 11.49
C THR A 45 10.04 10.19 10.68
N THR A 46 9.77 11.50 10.61
CA THR A 46 10.57 12.42 9.80
C THR A 46 11.97 12.62 10.38
N ASP A 47 12.12 12.62 11.71
CA ASP A 47 13.43 12.71 12.37
C ASP A 47 14.28 11.46 12.18
N ILE A 48 13.65 10.29 12.10
CA ILE A 48 14.33 9.05 11.72
C ILE A 48 14.78 9.13 10.25
N ALA A 49 13.89 9.53 9.35
CA ALA A 49 14.17 9.65 7.93
C ALA A 49 15.34 10.60 7.60
N LYS A 50 15.47 11.73 8.32
CA LYS A 50 16.56 12.71 8.17
C LYS A 50 17.96 12.11 8.38
N ARG A 51 18.08 10.96 9.05
CA ARG A 51 19.36 10.27 9.27
C ARG A 51 19.84 9.51 8.04
N TYR A 52 18.98 9.32 7.05
CA TYR A 52 19.28 8.68 5.78
C TYR A 52 19.44 9.74 4.68
N ASN A 53 20.14 9.39 3.60
CA ASN A 53 20.28 10.26 2.43
C ASN A 53 18.97 10.30 1.61
N THR A 54 17.98 11.01 2.15
CA THR A 54 16.61 11.08 1.63
C THR A 54 16.20 12.53 1.40
N SER A 55 15.32 12.76 0.43
CA SER A 55 14.60 14.02 0.27
C SER A 55 13.22 13.85 0.90
N ILE A 56 12.90 14.67 1.91
CA ILE A 56 11.62 14.61 2.60
C ILE A 56 10.74 15.74 2.09
N GLU A 57 9.64 15.38 1.45
CA GLU A 57 8.66 16.27 0.87
C GLU A 57 7.35 16.14 1.65
N ARG A 58 6.95 17.21 2.34
CA ARG A 58 5.69 17.22 3.09
C ARG A 58 4.53 17.51 2.14
N PHE A 59 3.59 16.57 2.05
CA PHE A 59 2.40 16.72 1.22
C PHE A 59 1.25 15.94 1.87
N THR A 60 0.26 16.66 2.38
CA THR A 60 -0.87 16.07 3.10
C THR A 60 -2.09 15.96 2.21
N GLU A 61 -2.58 14.74 2.02
CA GLU A 61 -3.71 14.45 1.15
C GLU A 61 -4.39 13.13 1.58
N THR A 62 -5.69 13.04 1.31
CA THR A 62 -6.51 11.84 1.55
C THR A 62 -6.51 10.87 0.36
N ASP A 63 -6.16 11.35 -0.83
CA ASP A 63 -6.03 10.56 -2.05
C ASP A 63 -4.61 9.98 -2.20
N PHE A 64 -4.48 8.66 -2.07
CA PHE A 64 -3.21 7.95 -2.25
C PHE A 64 -2.64 8.09 -3.66
N SER A 65 -3.48 8.23 -4.69
CA SER A 65 -2.99 8.51 -6.04
C SER A 65 -2.28 9.85 -6.11
N ALA A 66 -2.78 10.87 -5.41
CA ALA A 66 -2.16 12.19 -5.37
C ALA A 66 -0.79 12.13 -4.67
N LEU A 67 -0.67 11.40 -3.55
CA LEU A 67 0.61 11.18 -2.86
C LEU A 67 1.63 10.49 -3.79
N ARG A 68 1.21 9.42 -4.50
CA ARG A 68 2.09 8.69 -5.43
C ARG A 68 2.50 9.53 -6.65
N ASN A 69 1.59 10.33 -7.20
CA ASN A 69 1.88 11.24 -8.30
C ASN A 69 2.83 12.35 -7.86
N PHE A 70 2.62 12.94 -6.68
CA PHE A 70 3.54 13.93 -6.13
C PHE A 70 4.94 13.37 -5.95
N GLY A 71 5.07 12.14 -5.42
CA GLY A 71 6.36 11.46 -5.33
C GLY A 71 7.00 11.18 -6.70
N LYS A 72 6.22 10.83 -7.72
CA LYS A 72 6.69 10.69 -9.11
C LYS A 72 7.29 11.98 -9.63
N ASP A 73 6.61 13.11 -9.42
CA ASP A 73 7.01 14.41 -9.93
C ASP A 73 8.30 14.92 -9.27
N LYS A 74 8.54 14.52 -8.01
CA LYS A 74 9.77 14.82 -7.25
C LYS A 74 10.95 13.91 -7.59
N SER A 75 10.68 12.69 -8.03
CA SER A 75 11.71 11.73 -8.42
C SER A 75 12.46 12.20 -9.66
N LYS A 76 13.76 11.90 -9.76
CA LYS A 76 14.61 12.26 -10.92
C LYS A 76 15.12 11.04 -11.69
N GLY A 77 14.89 9.85 -11.17
CA GLY A 77 15.35 8.59 -11.72
C GLY A 77 14.69 8.24 -13.06
N ILE A 78 15.43 7.50 -13.88
CA ILE A 78 14.92 6.86 -15.10
C ILE A 78 13.84 5.84 -14.72
N TRP A 79 14.07 5.11 -13.63
CA TRP A 79 13.12 4.20 -13.01
C TRP A 79 12.62 4.74 -11.68
N ILE A 80 11.36 4.44 -11.37
CA ILE A 80 10.73 4.73 -10.08
C ILE A 80 10.28 3.42 -9.44
N LEU A 81 10.70 3.21 -8.19
CA LEU A 81 10.27 2.13 -7.31
C LEU A 81 9.41 2.70 -6.17
N TYR A 82 8.16 2.27 -6.07
CA TYR A 82 7.30 2.60 -4.94
C TYR A 82 7.42 1.56 -3.84
N VAL A 83 7.62 1.98 -2.59
CA VAL A 83 7.66 1.09 -1.42
C VAL A 83 6.93 1.78 -0.27
N ASP A 84 6.08 1.06 0.45
CA ASP A 84 5.41 1.61 1.63
C ASP A 84 6.34 1.54 2.85
N ALA A 85 6.19 2.44 3.82
CA ALA A 85 7.10 2.55 4.96
C ALA A 85 7.15 1.31 5.88
N ASP A 86 6.19 0.39 5.75
CA ASP A 86 6.11 -0.90 6.44
C ASP A 86 6.55 -2.10 5.58
N GLU A 87 7.07 -1.84 4.39
CA GLU A 87 7.62 -2.81 3.45
C GLU A 87 9.16 -2.84 3.51
N ILE A 88 9.75 -3.99 3.15
CA ILE A 88 11.19 -4.21 3.13
C ILE A 88 11.55 -4.91 1.82
N ILE A 89 12.48 -4.32 1.05
CA ILE A 89 13.06 -4.96 -0.13
C ILE A 89 14.06 -6.04 0.31
N THR A 90 13.85 -7.27 -0.16
CA THR A 90 14.76 -8.38 0.14
C THR A 90 16.01 -8.30 -0.73
N LYS A 91 17.13 -8.89 -0.29
CA LYS A 91 18.37 -8.90 -1.07
C LYS A 91 18.24 -9.63 -2.41
N ASP A 92 17.34 -10.60 -2.51
CA ASP A 92 17.09 -11.29 -3.78
C ASP A 92 16.25 -10.43 -4.73
N LEU A 93 15.25 -9.71 -4.21
CA LEU A 93 14.50 -8.73 -5.00
C LEU A 93 15.38 -7.55 -5.43
N GLU A 94 16.27 -7.05 -4.58
CA GLU A 94 17.25 -6.03 -4.93
C GLU A 94 18.11 -6.47 -6.14
N LYS A 95 18.67 -7.68 -6.10
CA LYS A 95 19.44 -8.25 -7.22
C LYS A 95 18.61 -8.38 -8.48
N GLU A 96 17.37 -8.86 -8.35
CA GLU A 96 16.45 -9.03 -9.48
C GLU A 96 16.10 -7.68 -10.11
N ILE A 97 15.85 -6.63 -9.31
CA ILE A 97 15.61 -5.27 -9.79
C ILE A 97 16.83 -4.78 -10.57
N PHE A 98 18.05 -4.92 -10.04
CA PHE A 98 19.27 -4.49 -10.73
C PHE A 98 19.50 -5.20 -12.07
N GLN A 99 19.16 -6.49 -12.14
CA GLN A 99 19.26 -7.26 -13.39
C GLN A 99 18.18 -6.88 -14.41
N THR A 100 17.10 -6.26 -13.95
CA THR A 100 15.92 -5.94 -14.76
C THR A 100 15.95 -4.51 -15.32
N ILE A 101 16.42 -3.54 -14.52
CA ILE A 101 16.40 -2.13 -14.92
C ILE A 101 17.50 -1.81 -15.93
N ASP A 102 17.14 -1.01 -16.94
CA ASP A 102 18.04 -0.56 -18.01
C ASP A 102 18.23 0.96 -17.92
N PRO A 103 19.46 1.50 -17.98
CA PRO A 103 19.70 2.93 -18.12
C PRO A 103 19.15 3.57 -19.40
N HIS A 104 18.82 2.80 -20.44
CA HIS A 104 18.29 3.32 -21.71
C HIS A 104 17.05 2.52 -22.18
N PRO A 105 15.95 2.55 -21.41
CA PRO A 105 14.77 1.72 -21.69
C PRO A 105 14.15 2.06 -23.05
N GLN A 106 13.96 1.05 -23.90
CA GLN A 106 13.34 1.18 -25.22
C GLN A 106 11.81 1.07 -25.13
N SER A 107 11.07 1.78 -25.99
CA SER A 107 9.59 1.83 -25.93
C SER A 107 8.89 0.48 -26.12
N ASP A 108 9.53 -0.44 -26.83
CA ASP A 108 8.96 -1.74 -27.20
C ASP A 108 9.18 -2.81 -26.12
N ASN A 109 9.92 -2.46 -25.05
CA ASN A 109 10.20 -3.32 -23.91
C ASN A 109 9.09 -3.25 -22.84
N VAL A 110 9.30 -4.02 -21.78
CA VAL A 110 8.51 -3.96 -20.55
C VAL A 110 8.82 -2.64 -19.82
N ASN A 111 7.80 -1.79 -19.66
CA ASN A 111 7.92 -0.43 -19.11
C ASN A 111 7.56 -0.35 -17.61
N GLY A 112 7.22 -1.48 -16.99
CA GLY A 112 7.02 -1.57 -15.56
C GLY A 112 6.87 -3.02 -15.09
N TYR A 113 6.93 -3.22 -13.78
CA TYR A 113 6.91 -4.55 -13.19
C TYR A 113 5.96 -4.61 -11.99
N TYR A 114 5.21 -5.71 -11.96
CA TYR A 114 4.57 -6.17 -10.74
C TYR A 114 5.61 -6.77 -9.81
N LEU A 115 5.63 -6.31 -8.57
CA LEU A 115 6.37 -6.95 -7.49
C LEU A 115 5.43 -7.87 -6.71
N ARG A 116 5.96 -8.99 -6.24
CA ARG A 116 5.25 -9.86 -5.30
C ARG A 116 5.39 -9.31 -3.88
N ARG A 117 4.34 -9.40 -3.08
CA ARG A 117 4.36 -9.04 -1.66
C ARG A 117 4.06 -10.23 -0.80
N GLN A 118 4.97 -10.52 0.11
CA GLN A 118 4.79 -11.53 1.14
C GLN A 118 4.32 -10.85 2.43
N ASN A 119 3.05 -11.04 2.77
CA ASN A 119 2.48 -10.50 4.01
C ASN A 119 2.90 -11.35 5.23
N TYR A 120 3.09 -10.67 6.36
CA TYR A 120 3.27 -11.27 7.68
C TYR A 120 2.24 -10.68 8.65
N TYR A 121 1.41 -11.56 9.23
CA TYR A 121 0.43 -11.21 10.25
C TYR A 121 0.85 -11.77 11.59
N LEU A 122 0.93 -10.91 12.62
CA LEU A 122 1.38 -11.26 13.96
C LEU A 122 2.77 -11.94 13.97
N GLY A 123 3.62 -11.59 12.99
CA GLY A 123 4.95 -12.18 12.80
C GLY A 123 4.98 -13.49 12.00
N TYR A 124 3.84 -14.00 11.53
CA TYR A 124 3.76 -15.24 10.78
C TYR A 124 3.55 -14.99 9.29
N LYS A 125 4.32 -15.69 8.46
CA LYS A 125 4.25 -15.63 7.00
C LYS A 125 2.88 -16.09 6.52
N TRP A 126 2.12 -15.20 5.85
CA TRP A 126 0.82 -15.56 5.28
C TRP A 126 0.99 -16.50 4.07
N PRO A 127 0.09 -17.47 3.84
CA PRO A 127 0.30 -18.49 2.81
C PRO A 127 0.29 -17.94 1.37
N VAL A 128 -0.42 -16.85 1.13
CA VAL A 128 -0.56 -16.24 -0.21
C VAL A 128 0.32 -14.99 -0.36
N GLN A 129 0.62 -14.67 -1.62
CA GLN A 129 1.32 -13.45 -2.00
C GLN A 129 0.46 -12.60 -2.92
N ASP A 130 0.55 -11.30 -2.74
CA ASP A 130 -0.10 -10.33 -3.62
C ASP A 130 0.83 -9.93 -4.76
N LYS A 131 0.26 -9.39 -5.84
CA LYS A 131 1.01 -8.73 -6.91
C LYS A 131 0.63 -7.25 -6.94
N MET A 132 1.62 -6.37 -6.93
CA MET A 132 1.41 -4.92 -6.91
C MET A 132 2.26 -4.24 -7.96
N GLN A 133 1.72 -3.21 -8.61
CA GLN A 133 2.48 -2.40 -9.56
C GLN A 133 3.42 -1.48 -8.76
N ARG A 134 4.74 -1.70 -8.81
CA ARG A 134 5.68 -0.96 -7.93
C ARG A 134 6.90 -0.40 -8.66
N LEU A 135 7.33 -0.97 -9.78
CA LEU A 135 8.52 -0.53 -10.51
C LEU A 135 8.14 -0.06 -11.91
N PHE A 136 8.60 1.11 -12.33
CA PHE A 136 8.19 1.71 -13.61
C PHE A 136 9.33 2.51 -14.25
N VAL A 137 9.37 2.51 -15.58
CA VAL A 137 10.06 3.58 -16.33
C VAL A 137 9.29 4.87 -16.11
N LYS A 138 9.95 5.90 -15.57
CA LYS A 138 9.31 7.13 -15.12
C LYS A 138 8.42 7.77 -16.19
N ASP A 139 8.96 7.93 -17.40
CA ASP A 139 8.29 8.61 -18.50
C ASP A 139 7.13 7.78 -19.10
N LYS A 140 7.08 6.48 -18.79
CA LYS A 140 6.01 5.57 -19.20
C LYS A 140 4.93 5.41 -18.13
N LEU A 141 5.20 5.79 -16.89
CA LEU A 141 4.17 5.92 -15.86
C LEU A 141 3.39 7.21 -16.11
N ILE A 142 2.20 7.12 -16.73
CA ILE A 142 1.37 8.30 -17.01
C ILE A 142 0.94 8.94 -15.69
N ARG A 143 0.22 8.20 -14.83
CA ARG A 143 -0.19 8.62 -13.49
C ARG A 143 -0.81 7.47 -12.70
N TRP A 144 -0.92 7.65 -11.39
CA TRP A 144 -1.82 6.89 -10.53
C TRP A 144 -3.23 7.46 -10.57
N LYS A 145 -4.24 6.58 -10.54
CA LYS A 145 -5.67 6.95 -10.52
C LYS A 145 -6.45 6.05 -9.57
N GLY A 146 -7.32 6.65 -8.76
CA GLY A 146 -8.22 5.97 -7.81
C GLY A 146 -7.92 6.37 -6.37
N LYS A 147 -8.97 6.56 -5.53
CA LYS A 147 -8.79 7.07 -4.16
C LYS A 147 -8.39 6.02 -3.11
N LEU A 148 -8.79 4.75 -3.30
CA LEU A 148 -8.58 3.63 -2.34
C LEU A 148 -8.03 2.37 -3.00
N HIS A 149 -8.33 2.17 -4.28
CA HIS A 149 -7.76 1.13 -5.12
C HIS A 149 -7.01 1.82 -6.25
N GLU A 150 -5.98 2.57 -5.89
CA GLU A 150 -5.17 3.26 -6.89
C GLU A 150 -4.52 2.24 -7.84
N THR A 151 -4.55 2.57 -9.13
CA THR A 151 -3.90 1.78 -10.17
C THR A 151 -2.98 2.70 -10.96
N ALA A 152 -1.78 2.22 -11.24
CA ALA A 152 -0.85 2.91 -12.12
C ALA A 152 -1.33 2.76 -13.57
N ILE A 153 -1.54 3.90 -14.23
CA ILE A 153 -1.78 3.97 -15.67
C ILE A 153 -0.42 4.12 -16.33
N ILE A 154 -0.06 3.15 -17.17
CA ILE A 154 1.23 3.10 -17.84
C ILE A 154 1.08 2.99 -19.36
N ASP A 155 2.07 3.47 -20.09
CA ASP A 155 2.25 3.24 -21.52
C ASP A 155 3.17 2.03 -21.74
N GLY A 156 2.67 0.98 -22.39
CA GLY A 156 3.40 -0.25 -22.70
C GLY A 156 3.07 -1.44 -21.79
N LYS A 157 3.97 -2.44 -21.77
CA LYS A 157 3.73 -3.74 -21.13
C LYS A 157 4.27 -3.77 -19.70
N MET A 158 3.60 -4.56 -18.85
CA MET A 158 4.06 -4.88 -17.50
C MET A 158 4.65 -6.30 -17.44
N GLY A 159 5.81 -6.45 -16.82
CA GLY A 159 6.42 -7.72 -16.44
C GLY A 159 6.11 -8.08 -14.98
N VAL A 160 6.64 -9.20 -14.50
CA VAL A 160 6.46 -9.63 -13.11
C VAL A 160 7.81 -10.08 -12.55
N LEU A 161 8.20 -9.49 -11.42
CA LEU A 161 9.34 -9.97 -10.65
C LEU A 161 8.92 -11.12 -9.74
N THR A 162 9.83 -12.06 -9.53
CA THR A 162 9.59 -13.34 -8.86
C THR A 162 9.91 -13.30 -7.38
N ASN A 163 10.90 -12.53 -6.96
CA ASN A 163 11.26 -12.40 -5.55
C ASN A 163 10.31 -11.41 -4.86
N PRO A 164 9.79 -11.76 -3.67
CA PRO A 164 8.85 -10.88 -2.98
C PRO A 164 9.58 -9.81 -2.17
N LEU A 165 8.95 -8.66 -2.04
CA LEU A 165 9.17 -7.78 -0.90
C LEU A 165 8.43 -8.34 0.33
N ILE A 166 8.90 -7.97 1.51
CA ILE A 166 8.27 -8.35 2.78
C ILE A 166 7.39 -7.21 3.25
N HIS A 167 6.16 -7.50 3.66
CA HIS A 167 5.25 -6.53 4.24
C HIS A 167 4.85 -6.99 5.64
N ASN A 168 5.26 -6.24 6.65
CA ASN A 168 4.94 -6.52 8.05
C ASN A 168 3.65 -5.80 8.42
N THR A 169 2.51 -6.35 7.99
CA THR A 169 1.22 -5.66 8.04
C THR A 169 0.85 -5.24 9.47
N HIS A 170 0.82 -6.21 10.38
CA HIS A 170 0.48 -5.99 11.79
C HIS A 170 1.28 -6.89 12.72
N ARG A 171 1.76 -6.34 13.84
CA ARG A 171 2.46 -7.11 14.87
C ARG A 171 1.60 -7.42 16.09
N THR A 172 0.54 -6.64 16.32
CA THR A 172 -0.35 -6.81 17.48
C THR A 172 -1.81 -6.62 17.07
N LEU A 173 -2.72 -7.19 17.87
CA LEU A 173 -4.16 -6.98 17.67
C LEU A 173 -4.57 -5.50 17.89
N GLU A 174 -3.83 -4.78 18.75
CA GLU A 174 -4.03 -3.34 18.97
C GLU A 174 -3.79 -2.56 17.68
N GLU A 175 -2.69 -2.79 16.96
CA GLU A 175 -2.42 -2.18 15.66
C GLU A 175 -3.52 -2.51 14.63
N MET A 176 -4.01 -3.75 14.64
CA MET A 176 -5.07 -4.21 13.76
C MET A 176 -6.38 -3.42 14.00
N VAL A 177 -6.83 -3.37 15.26
CA VAL A 177 -8.07 -2.66 15.61
C VAL A 177 -7.93 -1.14 15.40
N ALA A 178 -6.79 -0.55 15.76
CA ALA A 178 -6.52 0.87 15.51
C ALA A 178 -6.60 1.21 14.02
N LYS A 179 -6.00 0.38 13.15
CA LYS A 179 -6.08 0.57 11.69
C LYS A 179 -7.53 0.41 11.20
N THR A 180 -8.28 -0.56 11.69
CA THR A 180 -9.71 -0.68 11.34
C THR A 180 -10.47 0.59 11.71
N ASN A 181 -10.23 1.17 12.89
CA ASN A 181 -10.91 2.39 13.30
C ASN A 181 -10.56 3.59 12.41
N GLU A 182 -9.28 3.78 12.07
CA GLU A 182 -8.85 4.88 11.17
C GLU A 182 -9.41 4.73 9.75
N TRP A 183 -9.35 3.54 9.18
CA TRP A 183 -9.65 3.33 7.76
C TRP A 183 -11.12 3.10 7.46
N SER A 184 -11.88 2.53 8.39
CA SER A 184 -13.29 2.21 8.17
C SER A 184 -14.18 3.44 7.92
N ASP A 185 -13.85 4.60 8.50
CA ASP A 185 -14.59 5.85 8.24
C ASP A 185 -14.42 6.31 6.79
N PHE A 186 -13.17 6.35 6.33
CA PHE A 186 -12.85 6.74 4.96
C PHE A 186 -13.46 5.76 3.94
N GLU A 187 -13.35 4.47 4.22
CA GLU A 187 -13.93 3.40 3.42
C GLU A 187 -15.45 3.45 3.35
N ALA A 188 -16.12 3.75 4.46
CA ALA A 188 -17.56 3.94 4.52
C ALA A 188 -17.98 5.17 3.69
N GLN A 189 -17.29 6.30 3.86
CA GLN A 189 -17.58 7.54 3.14
C GLN A 189 -17.41 7.37 1.62
N LEU A 190 -16.38 6.66 1.17
CA LEU A 190 -16.17 6.38 -0.25
C LEU A 190 -17.30 5.55 -0.84
N ARG A 191 -17.75 4.51 -0.14
CA ARG A 191 -18.88 3.68 -0.59
C ARG A 191 -20.19 4.47 -0.61
N PHE A 192 -20.40 5.34 0.38
CA PHE A 192 -21.55 6.24 0.44
C PHE A 192 -21.56 7.19 -0.76
N ASN A 193 -20.44 7.85 -1.04
CA ASN A 193 -20.27 8.77 -2.17
C ASN A 193 -20.40 8.05 -3.53
N ALA A 194 -20.08 6.76 -3.59
CA ALA A 194 -20.28 5.91 -4.76
C ALA A 194 -21.73 5.39 -4.90
N HIS A 195 -22.68 5.91 -4.10
CA HIS A 195 -24.08 5.51 -4.08
C HIS A 195 -24.27 4.00 -3.87
N HIS A 196 -23.43 3.40 -3.03
CA HIS A 196 -23.58 1.99 -2.68
C HIS A 196 -24.97 1.72 -2.09
N ALA A 197 -25.62 0.64 -2.53
CA ALA A 197 -26.98 0.30 -2.13
C ALA A 197 -27.14 0.20 -0.61
N ASN A 198 -28.34 0.51 -0.11
CA ASN A 198 -28.66 0.52 1.32
C ASN A 198 -28.30 -0.80 2.02
N ILE A 199 -27.76 -0.68 3.23
CA ILE A 199 -27.35 -1.82 4.03
C ILE A 199 -28.53 -2.35 4.85
N ALA A 200 -28.90 -3.60 4.60
CA ALA A 200 -29.85 -4.35 5.41
C ALA A 200 -29.08 -5.26 6.40
N TRP A 201 -29.73 -5.66 7.52
CA TRP A 201 -29.08 -6.45 8.58
C TRP A 201 -28.42 -7.74 8.07
N TRP A 202 -29.04 -8.45 7.13
CA TRP A 202 -28.50 -9.69 6.56
C TRP A 202 -27.24 -9.45 5.72
N ARG A 203 -27.05 -8.24 5.15
CA ARG A 203 -25.85 -7.89 4.40
C ARG A 203 -24.64 -7.79 5.32
N LEU A 204 -24.81 -7.34 6.57
CA LEU A 204 -23.74 -7.29 7.58
C LEU A 204 -23.18 -8.69 7.85
N ILE A 205 -24.07 -9.67 8.10
CA ILE A 205 -23.66 -11.06 8.28
C ILE A 205 -22.98 -11.60 7.02
N ARG A 206 -23.55 -11.34 5.84
CA ARG A 206 -22.98 -11.80 4.56
C ARG A 206 -21.55 -11.27 4.34
N VAL A 207 -21.28 -9.98 4.60
CA VAL A 207 -19.94 -9.41 4.38
C VAL A 207 -18.93 -9.94 5.39
N MET A 208 -19.33 -10.18 6.64
CA MET A 208 -18.50 -10.84 7.64
C MET A 208 -18.12 -12.26 7.19
N MET A 209 -19.09 -13.06 6.78
CA MET A 209 -18.83 -14.41 6.27
C MET A 209 -17.93 -14.37 5.03
N THR A 210 -18.14 -13.39 4.15
CA THR A 210 -17.30 -13.23 2.95
C THR A 210 -15.85 -12.94 3.32
N GLY A 211 -15.60 -11.98 4.23
CA GLY A 211 -14.26 -11.67 4.71
C GLY A 211 -13.59 -12.85 5.43
N PHE A 212 -14.34 -13.53 6.30
CA PHE A 212 -13.86 -14.72 6.99
C PHE A 212 -13.49 -15.83 6.00
N PHE A 213 -14.38 -16.21 5.09
CA PHE A 213 -14.11 -17.31 4.14
C PHE A 213 -13.00 -16.97 3.15
N GLN A 214 -12.88 -15.70 2.76
CA GLN A 214 -11.80 -15.23 1.91
C GLN A 214 -10.44 -15.45 2.61
N SER A 215 -10.27 -14.93 3.83
CA SER A 215 -9.02 -15.09 4.59
C SER A 215 -8.79 -16.55 5.04
N PHE A 216 -9.80 -17.18 5.64
CA PHE A 216 -9.63 -18.48 6.28
C PHE A 216 -9.47 -19.60 5.26
N MET A 217 -10.35 -19.67 4.25
CA MET A 217 -10.37 -20.77 3.29
C MET A 217 -9.54 -20.48 2.04
N ARG A 218 -9.80 -19.37 1.35
CA ARG A 218 -9.17 -19.08 0.04
C ARG A 218 -7.70 -18.72 0.17
N GLU A 219 -7.36 -17.92 1.17
CA GLU A 219 -5.96 -17.52 1.43
C GLU A 219 -5.20 -18.51 2.31
N GLY A 220 -5.88 -19.56 2.77
CA GLY A 220 -5.25 -20.65 3.52
C GLY A 220 -5.01 -20.33 4.99
N GLY A 221 -5.71 -19.36 5.58
CA GLY A 221 -5.66 -19.07 7.02
C GLY A 221 -5.88 -20.33 7.89
N TRP A 222 -6.70 -21.29 7.44
CA TRP A 222 -6.89 -22.58 8.13
C TRP A 222 -5.58 -23.36 8.38
N ARG A 223 -4.52 -23.10 7.60
CA ARG A 223 -3.20 -23.73 7.75
C ARG A 223 -2.33 -23.06 8.82
N MET A 224 -2.75 -21.91 9.34
CA MET A 224 -1.96 -21.03 10.21
C MET A 224 -2.33 -21.16 11.70
N GLY A 225 -3.05 -22.22 12.08
CA GLY A 225 -3.45 -22.46 13.48
C GLY A 225 -4.17 -21.26 14.10
N THR A 226 -3.81 -20.90 15.32
CA THR A 226 -4.41 -19.77 16.06
C THR A 226 -4.29 -18.44 15.32
N VAL A 227 -3.17 -18.18 14.64
CA VAL A 227 -2.96 -16.93 13.90
C VAL A 227 -3.95 -16.82 12.74
N GLY A 228 -4.20 -17.93 12.05
CA GLY A 228 -5.21 -18.01 11.00
C GLY A 228 -6.60 -17.66 11.50
N TRP A 229 -6.99 -18.20 12.66
CA TRP A 229 -8.27 -17.86 13.29
C TRP A 229 -8.35 -16.39 13.67
N ILE A 230 -7.32 -15.85 14.32
CA ILE A 230 -7.29 -14.43 14.73
C ILE A 230 -7.41 -13.51 13.52
N GLU A 231 -6.59 -13.73 12.49
CA GLU A 231 -6.59 -12.89 11.28
C GLU A 231 -7.92 -12.98 10.55
N SER A 232 -8.46 -14.18 10.33
CA SER A 232 -9.72 -14.33 9.58
C SER A 232 -10.94 -13.77 10.33
N LEU A 233 -10.99 -13.91 11.66
CA LEU A 233 -12.02 -13.27 12.48
C LEU A 233 -11.86 -11.75 12.50
N TYR A 234 -10.62 -11.26 12.55
CA TYR A 234 -10.34 -9.84 12.44
C TYR A 234 -10.79 -9.28 11.08
N GLN A 235 -10.53 -9.96 9.96
CA GLN A 235 -11.00 -9.52 8.64
C GLN A 235 -12.53 -9.43 8.57
N ALA A 236 -13.23 -10.39 9.18
CA ALA A 236 -14.68 -10.34 9.30
C ALA A 236 -15.14 -9.15 10.16
N PHE A 237 -14.48 -8.90 11.29
CA PHE A 237 -14.73 -7.74 12.15
C PHE A 237 -14.49 -6.40 11.42
N SER A 238 -13.38 -6.26 10.70
CA SER A 238 -13.04 -5.05 9.95
C SER A 238 -14.09 -4.75 8.89
N MET A 239 -14.52 -5.77 8.13
CA MET A 239 -15.62 -5.68 7.17
C MET A 239 -16.94 -5.28 7.83
N PHE A 240 -17.25 -5.82 9.02
CA PHE A 240 -18.43 -5.43 9.77
C PHE A 240 -18.41 -3.94 10.12
N ILE A 241 -17.32 -3.45 10.72
CA ILE A 241 -17.20 -2.05 11.15
C ILE A 241 -17.37 -1.09 9.96
N THR A 242 -16.70 -1.35 8.84
CA THR A 242 -16.83 -0.52 7.62
C THR A 242 -18.28 -0.47 7.11
N TYR A 243 -18.98 -1.60 7.06
CA TYR A 243 -20.36 -1.64 6.56
C TYR A 243 -21.38 -1.10 7.56
N ALA A 244 -21.12 -1.22 8.86
CA ALA A 244 -21.93 -0.62 9.90
C ALA A 244 -21.85 0.91 9.84
N LYS A 245 -20.65 1.48 9.69
CA LYS A 245 -20.46 2.93 9.49
C LYS A 245 -21.11 3.44 8.19
N LEU A 246 -21.05 2.66 7.11
CA LEU A 246 -21.77 2.97 5.88
C LEU A 246 -23.31 3.01 6.11
N TRP A 247 -23.84 2.09 6.90
CA TRP A 247 -25.25 2.08 7.27
C TRP A 247 -25.63 3.33 8.08
N GLU A 248 -24.78 3.77 9.02
CA GLU A 248 -24.99 5.02 9.78
C GLU A 248 -25.09 6.23 8.84
N LEU A 249 -24.15 6.39 7.90
CA LEU A 249 -24.17 7.46 6.90
C LEU A 249 -25.45 7.46 6.06
N GLN A 250 -25.90 6.29 5.61
CA GLN A 250 -27.14 6.13 4.83
C GLN A 250 -28.38 6.49 5.65
N ARG A 251 -28.39 6.14 6.93
CA ARG A 251 -29.50 6.46 7.85
C ARG A 251 -29.57 7.96 8.13
N ASP A 252 -28.45 8.62 8.38
CA ASP A 252 -28.42 10.06 8.66
C ASP A 252 -28.90 10.89 7.47
N GLU A 253 -28.57 10.49 6.24
CA GLU A 253 -29.13 11.12 5.04
C GLU A 253 -30.65 10.91 4.95
N HIS A 254 -31.13 9.71 5.26
CA HIS A 254 -32.56 9.40 5.27
C HIS A 254 -33.31 10.20 6.36
N VAL A 255 -32.72 10.38 7.54
CA VAL A 255 -33.29 11.23 8.60
C VAL A 255 -33.33 12.69 8.13
N LYS A 256 -32.22 13.23 7.60
CA LYS A 256 -32.16 14.60 7.08
C LYS A 256 -33.12 14.89 5.92
N LYS A 257 -33.42 13.90 5.06
CA LYS A 257 -34.42 14.04 3.97
C LYS A 257 -35.87 14.04 4.47
N ASN A 258 -36.13 13.50 5.66
CA ASN A 258 -37.46 13.36 6.25
C ASN A 258 -37.71 14.36 7.41
N THR A 259 -36.81 15.34 7.60
CA THR A 259 -36.97 16.49 8.52
C THR A 259 -36.99 17.76 7.69
#